data_AF-A0A8D1CAB3-F1
#
_entry.id   AF-A0A8D1CAB3-F1
#
_cell.length_a   1.000
_cell.length_b   1.000
_cell.length_c   1.000
_cell.angle_alpha   90.00
_cell.angle_beta   90.00
_cell.angle_gamma   90.00
#
_symmetry.space_group_name_H-M   'P 1'
#
loop_
_entity.id
_entity.type
_entity.pdbx_description
1 polymer ?
#
loop_
_entity_poly.entity_id
_entity_poly.type
_entity_poly.pdbx_seq_one_letter_code
_entity_poly.pdbx_strand_id
1 'polypeptide(L)'
;MHSAGATEAQGAESTTSPQEKGLLELPLLAPRIHTRPWWFPVFQPFLLPFPYTSLSSLGPNQVLVPKIEWMSQALLMVDTVNAENLVEITVFGRPTVQHRVKNVLLSLASRHREHRARAEKMEQLEEFLKHPVA
;
A
#
# COMPACT_ATOMS: atom_id res chain seq x y z
N MET A 1 -41.57 62.71 12.77
CA MET A 1 -40.36 63.46 13.19
C MET A 1 -39.47 62.44 13.88
N HIS A 2 -38.44 61.86 13.28
CA HIS A 2 -37.23 62.49 12.74
C HIS A 2 -36.77 61.86 11.40
N SER A 3 -35.95 62.62 10.68
CA SER A 3 -35.51 62.44 9.30
C SER A 3 -34.00 62.17 9.23
N ALA A 4 -33.59 61.61 8.10
CA ALA A 4 -32.32 61.80 7.37
C ALA A 4 -31.02 61.12 7.85
N GLY A 5 -30.26 60.63 6.86
CA GLY A 5 -28.80 60.56 6.91
C GLY A 5 -28.19 59.34 6.23
N ALA A 6 -27.88 59.44 4.94
CA ALA A 6 -26.94 58.57 4.25
C ALA A 6 -25.50 58.89 4.66
N THR A 7 -24.63 57.90 4.82
CA THR A 7 -23.19 58.07 4.63
C THR A 7 -22.53 56.71 4.37
N GLU A 8 -21.84 56.61 3.24
CA GLU A 8 -20.88 55.55 2.92
C GLU A 8 -19.76 55.51 3.98
N ALA A 9 -19.30 54.32 4.32
CA ALA A 9 -18.01 54.13 4.98
C ALA A 9 -17.35 52.88 4.40
N GLN A 10 -16.34 53.12 3.57
CA GLN A 10 -15.39 52.15 3.07
C GLN A 10 -14.61 51.56 4.25
N GLY A 11 -14.77 50.26 4.48
CA GLY A 11 -13.89 49.48 5.34
C GLY A 11 -12.82 48.82 4.47
N ALA A 12 -11.60 49.33 4.57
CA ALA A 12 -10.40 48.63 4.14
C ALA A 12 -10.03 47.52 5.15
N GLU A 13 -9.19 46.59 4.69
CA GLU A 13 -8.65 45.41 5.40
C GLU A 13 -9.60 44.19 5.41
N SER A 14 -9.21 42.98 5.03
CA SER A 14 -7.87 42.43 4.96
C SER A 14 -7.86 41.12 4.17
N THR A 15 -6.74 40.86 3.52
CA THR A 15 -6.22 39.52 3.18
C THR A 15 -7.09 38.63 2.28
N THR A 16 -7.02 38.85 0.96
CA THR A 16 -7.29 37.79 -0.01
C THR A 16 -6.25 36.67 0.19
N SER A 17 -6.67 35.60 0.85
CA SER A 17 -5.84 34.40 1.02
C SER A 17 -5.49 33.81 -0.35
N PRO A 18 -4.26 33.34 -0.56
CA PRO A 18 -3.84 32.78 -1.83
C PRO A 18 -4.65 31.53 -2.15
N GLN A 19 -5.10 31.48 -3.41
CA GLN A 19 -5.69 30.34 -4.08
C GLN A 19 -5.19 29.00 -3.53
N GLU A 20 -6.13 28.24 -2.95
CA GLU A 20 -6.04 26.80 -2.75
C GLU A 20 -6.00 26.13 -4.13
N LYS A 21 -4.83 26.23 -4.79
CA LYS A 21 -4.53 25.51 -6.01
C LYS A 21 -4.34 24.06 -5.64
N GLY A 22 -5.36 23.28 -5.96
CA GLY A 22 -5.25 21.84 -6.18
C GLY A 22 -4.71 21.08 -4.98
N LEU A 23 -5.55 20.93 -3.94
CA LEU A 23 -5.48 19.69 -3.18
C LEU A 23 -5.76 18.57 -4.18
N LEU A 24 -4.67 17.93 -4.58
CA LEU A 24 -4.61 16.70 -5.36
C LEU A 24 -5.75 15.81 -4.89
N GLU A 25 -6.76 15.64 -5.76
CA GLU A 25 -7.71 14.54 -5.67
C GLU A 25 -6.89 13.25 -5.83
N LEU A 26 -6.21 12.85 -4.77
CA LEU A 26 -5.87 11.46 -4.59
C LEU A 26 -7.22 10.76 -4.45
N PRO A 27 -7.59 9.82 -5.34
CA PRO A 27 -8.75 9.01 -5.09
C PRO A 27 -8.45 8.27 -3.79
N LEU A 28 -9.04 8.74 -2.69
CA LEU A 28 -8.99 8.08 -1.40
C LEU A 28 -9.61 6.70 -1.65
N LEU A 29 -8.74 5.71 -1.87
CA LEU A 29 -9.12 4.30 -1.87
C LEU A 29 -9.97 4.14 -0.62
N ALA A 30 -11.24 3.78 -0.81
CA ALA A 30 -12.17 3.58 0.29
C ALA A 30 -11.44 2.75 1.35
N PRO A 31 -11.27 3.24 2.59
CA PRO A 31 -10.50 2.55 3.60
C PRO A 31 -11.03 1.12 3.65
N ARG A 32 -10.19 0.12 3.35
CA ARG A 32 -10.61 -1.27 3.46
C ARG A 32 -10.83 -1.52 4.95
N ILE A 33 -12.08 -1.41 5.39
CA ILE A 33 -12.47 -1.57 6.79
C ILE A 33 -12.21 -3.03 7.16
N HIS A 34 -11.04 -3.29 7.72
CA HIS A 34 -10.77 -4.56 8.37
C HIS A 34 -11.46 -4.54 9.72
N THR A 35 -12.44 -5.42 9.90
CA THR A 35 -13.06 -5.63 11.21
C THR A 35 -12.01 -6.23 12.13
N ARG A 36 -11.42 -5.39 12.99
CA ARG A 36 -10.43 -5.82 13.98
C ARG A 36 -11.03 -6.97 14.80
N PRO A 37 -10.38 -8.14 14.86
CA PRO A 37 -10.84 -9.22 15.70
C PRO A 37 -10.87 -8.78 17.18
N TRP A 38 -11.90 -9.19 17.91
CA TRP A 38 -12.13 -8.81 19.31
C TRP A 38 -10.99 -9.21 20.26
N TRP A 39 -10.17 -10.19 19.88
CA TRP A 39 -9.02 -10.68 20.64
C TRP A 39 -7.70 -9.97 20.32
N PHE A 40 -7.65 -9.09 19.31
CA PHE A 40 -6.40 -8.51 18.81
C PHE A 40 -6.02 -7.22 19.54
N PRO A 41 -4.83 -7.08 20.19
CA PRO A 41 -4.45 -5.86 20.91
C PRO A 41 -4.06 -4.68 19.99
N VAL A 42 -4.12 -3.44 20.49
CA VAL A 42 -3.65 -2.26 19.74
C VAL A 42 -2.13 -2.19 19.83
N PHE A 43 -1.45 -2.34 18.70
CA PHE A 43 -0.01 -2.14 18.57
C PHE A 43 0.27 -1.11 17.47
N GLN A 44 1.40 -0.42 17.58
CA GLN A 44 1.85 0.46 16.51
C GLN A 44 2.15 -0.37 15.25
N PRO A 45 1.53 -0.05 14.10
CA PRO A 45 1.73 -0.82 12.87
C PRO A 45 3.14 -0.62 12.30
N PHE A 46 3.63 -1.65 11.62
CA PHE A 46 4.84 -1.59 10.82
C PHE A 46 4.48 -1.60 9.34
N LEU A 47 4.99 -0.63 8.58
CA LEU A 47 4.75 -0.51 7.14
C LEU A 47 5.93 -1.12 6.38
N LEU A 48 5.63 -2.02 5.44
CA LEU A 48 6.61 -2.68 4.59
C LEU A 48 6.29 -2.43 3.13
N PRO A 49 7.15 -1.68 2.40
CA PRO A 49 7.09 -1.63 0.95
C PRO A 49 7.36 -3.02 0.35
N PHE A 50 6.47 -3.47 -0.52
CA PHE A 50 6.49 -4.79 -1.11
C PHE A 50 6.30 -4.72 -2.63
N PRO A 51 7.13 -5.36 -3.46
CA PRO A 51 6.97 -5.28 -4.91
C PRO A 51 5.61 -5.83 -5.37
N TYR A 52 4.88 -5.09 -6.21
CA TYR A 52 3.61 -5.53 -6.79
C TYR A 52 3.76 -6.85 -7.54
N THR A 53 4.88 -7.04 -8.24
CA THR A 53 5.21 -8.29 -8.93
C THR A 53 5.34 -9.48 -7.98
N SER A 54 5.70 -9.24 -6.72
CA SER A 54 5.80 -10.25 -5.67
C SER A 54 4.48 -10.46 -4.93
N LEU A 55 3.46 -9.61 -5.13
CA LEU A 55 2.16 -9.79 -4.46
C LEU A 55 1.52 -11.15 -4.78
N SER A 56 1.75 -11.65 -5.99
CA SER A 56 1.36 -13.01 -6.41
C SER A 56 1.97 -14.13 -5.55
N SER A 57 3.07 -13.87 -4.83
CA SER A 57 3.66 -14.81 -3.86
C SER A 57 2.78 -15.06 -2.64
N LEU A 58 1.83 -14.16 -2.34
CA LEU A 58 0.79 -14.36 -1.34
C LEU A 58 -0.39 -15.21 -1.87
N GLY A 59 -0.27 -15.70 -3.10
CA GLY A 59 -1.27 -16.48 -3.79
C GLY A 59 -2.32 -15.61 -4.51
N PRO A 60 -3.13 -16.21 -5.39
CA PRO A 60 -4.21 -15.52 -6.08
C PRO A 60 -5.18 -14.96 -5.05
N ASN A 61 -5.59 -13.70 -5.24
CA ASN A 61 -6.42 -12.96 -4.30
C ASN A 61 -5.90 -12.98 -2.85
N GLN A 62 -4.58 -13.13 -2.66
CA GLN A 62 -3.93 -13.06 -1.35
C GLN A 62 -4.39 -14.14 -0.36
N VAL A 63 -4.73 -15.34 -0.87
CA VAL A 63 -5.21 -16.48 -0.06
C VAL A 63 -4.27 -16.89 1.08
N LEU A 64 -2.98 -16.56 1.00
CA LEU A 64 -2.02 -16.84 2.07
C LEU A 64 -2.06 -15.82 3.21
N VAL A 65 -2.69 -14.65 3.04
CA VAL A 65 -2.76 -13.61 4.09
C VAL A 65 -3.41 -14.15 5.36
N PRO A 66 -4.63 -14.73 5.34
CA PRO A 66 -5.24 -15.30 6.55
C PRO A 66 -4.39 -16.39 7.21
N LYS A 67 -3.65 -17.17 6.41
CA LYS A 67 -2.75 -18.21 6.91
C LYS A 67 -1.58 -17.60 7.68
N ILE A 68 -0.95 -16.57 7.11
CA ILE A 68 0.17 -15.85 7.74
C ILE A 68 -0.33 -15.15 9.00
N GLU A 69 -1.48 -14.50 8.96
CA GLU A 69 -2.10 -13.83 10.11
C GLU A 69 -2.33 -14.82 11.27
N TRP A 70 -2.96 -15.96 10.97
CA TRP A 70 -3.22 -17.00 11.96
C TRP A 70 -1.93 -17.57 12.58
N MET A 71 -0.95 -17.90 11.75
CA MET A 71 0.30 -18.53 12.21
C MET A 71 1.17 -17.57 13.03
N SER A 72 1.17 -16.29 12.66
CA SER A 72 2.01 -15.28 13.32
C SER A 72 1.30 -14.56 14.48
N GLN A 73 -0.03 -14.71 14.59
CA GLN A 73 -0.86 -13.89 15.46
C GLN A 73 -0.66 -12.39 15.19
N ALA A 74 -0.56 -12.03 13.91
CA ALA A 74 -0.44 -10.67 13.40
C ALA A 74 -1.60 -10.38 12.44
N LEU A 75 -1.96 -9.12 12.25
CA LEU A 75 -2.85 -8.74 11.15
C LEU A 75 -2.01 -8.14 10.03
N LEU A 76 -2.37 -8.47 8.79
CA LEU A 76 -1.69 -7.99 7.59
C LEU A 76 -2.72 -7.27 6.73
N MET A 77 -2.47 -6.01 6.45
CA MET A 77 -3.25 -5.21 5.53
C MET A 77 -2.40 -4.93 4.30
N VAL A 78 -3.00 -5.11 3.13
CA VAL A 78 -2.32 -4.93 1.85
C VAL A 78 -3.02 -3.79 1.13
N ASP A 79 -2.32 -2.66 1.04
CA ASP A 79 -2.78 -1.47 0.34
C ASP A 79 -1.99 -1.28 -0.96
N THR A 80 -2.73 -1.10 -2.05
CA THR A 80 -2.16 -0.83 -3.36
C THR A 80 -1.94 0.66 -3.47
N VAL A 81 -0.75 1.10 -3.10
CA VAL A 81 -0.34 2.49 -3.30
C VAL A 81 -0.04 2.67 -4.79
N ASN A 82 -0.70 3.63 -5.45
CA ASN A 82 -0.55 3.89 -6.89
C ASN A 82 0.84 4.47 -7.28
N ALA A 83 1.77 4.57 -6.35
CA ALA A 83 3.12 5.03 -6.59
C ALA A 83 4.05 3.83 -6.86
N GLU A 84 4.61 3.77 -8.07
CA GLU A 84 5.85 3.02 -8.35
C GLU A 84 5.82 1.49 -8.27
N ASN A 85 4.73 0.81 -8.67
CA ASN A 85 4.65 -0.66 -8.70
C ASN A 85 4.97 -1.32 -7.33
N LEU A 86 4.79 -0.58 -6.25
CA LEU A 86 4.93 -1.06 -4.88
C LEU A 86 3.55 -1.18 -4.25
N VAL A 87 3.45 -2.14 -3.34
CA VAL A 87 2.29 -2.41 -2.51
C VAL A 87 2.77 -2.22 -1.09
N GLU A 88 2.00 -1.48 -0.30
CA GLU A 88 2.31 -1.31 1.10
C GLU A 88 1.64 -2.42 1.90
N ILE A 89 2.44 -3.19 2.63
CA ILE A 89 1.92 -4.17 3.58
C ILE A 89 2.05 -3.57 4.98
N THR A 90 0.92 -3.31 5.61
CA THR A 90 0.86 -2.91 7.02
C THR A 90 0.76 -4.16 7.90
N VAL A 91 1.67 -4.31 8.86
CA VAL A 91 1.70 -5.43 9.81
C VAL A 91 1.36 -4.91 11.21
N PHE A 92 0.26 -5.39 11.76
CA PHE A 92 -0.12 -5.15 13.14
C PHE A 92 0.31 -6.33 14.00
N GLY A 93 0.94 -6.06 15.13
CA GLY A 93 1.34 -7.10 16.08
C GLY A 93 2.43 -6.61 17.02
N ARG A 94 2.91 -7.51 17.89
CA ARG A 94 4.06 -7.23 18.75
C ARG A 94 5.31 -6.98 17.89
N PRO A 95 6.26 -6.13 18.29
CA PRO A 95 7.48 -5.88 17.51
C PRO A 95 8.25 -7.14 17.10
N THR A 96 8.35 -8.13 17.98
CA THR A 96 8.98 -9.43 17.68
C THR A 96 8.24 -10.21 16.59
N VAL A 97 6.91 -10.13 16.59
CA VAL A 97 6.06 -10.78 15.59
C VAL A 97 6.16 -10.03 14.26
N GLN A 98 6.15 -8.69 14.27
CA GLN A 98 6.34 -7.88 13.07
C GLN A 98 7.65 -8.21 12.37
N HIS A 99 8.75 -8.35 13.12
CA HIS A 99 10.04 -8.74 12.54
C HIS A 99 9.99 -10.14 11.92
N ARG A 100 9.34 -11.12 12.57
CA ARG A 100 9.16 -12.46 12.00
C ARG A 100 8.33 -12.43 10.72
N VAL A 101 7.21 -11.71 10.71
CA VAL A 101 6.32 -11.56 9.55
C VAL A 101 7.07 -10.87 8.40
N LYS A 102 7.83 -9.81 8.69
CA LYS A 102 8.69 -9.15 7.69
C LYS A 102 9.61 -10.14 7.00
N ASN A 103 10.30 -10.99 7.77
CA ASN A 103 11.22 -11.98 7.20
C ASN A 103 10.50 -13.04 6.36
N VAL A 104 9.32 -13.48 6.79
CA VAL A 104 8.47 -14.40 5.99
C VAL A 104 8.09 -13.74 4.66
N LEU A 105 7.56 -12.51 4.68
CA LEU A 105 7.17 -11.79 3.47
C LEU A 105 8.36 -11.60 2.52
N LEU A 106 9.51 -11.18 3.03
CA LEU A 106 10.73 -11.03 2.22
C LEU A 106 11.19 -12.37 1.62
N SER A 107 11.09 -13.47 2.38
CA SER A 107 11.45 -14.80 1.87
C SER A 107 10.51 -15.26 0.75
N LEU A 108 9.21 -14.97 0.85
CA LEU A 108 8.22 -15.28 -0.19
C LEU A 108 8.48 -14.47 -1.46
N ALA A 109 8.78 -13.18 -1.32
CA ALA A 109 9.16 -12.33 -2.45
C ALA A 109 10.45 -12.82 -3.12
N SER A 110 11.48 -13.14 -2.33
CA SER A 110 12.74 -13.66 -2.84
C SER A 110 12.55 -14.95 -3.63
N ARG A 111 11.81 -15.92 -3.06
CA ARG A 111 11.49 -17.19 -3.71
C ARG A 111 10.70 -16.99 -5.00
N HIS A 112 9.74 -16.06 -4.98
CA HIS A 112 8.96 -15.73 -6.17
C HIS A 112 9.84 -15.14 -7.29
N ARG A 113 10.74 -14.21 -6.95
CA ARG A 113 11.71 -13.64 -7.89
C ARG A 113 12.62 -14.72 -8.48
N GLU A 114 13.12 -15.61 -7.64
CA GLU A 114 13.98 -16.73 -8.08
C GLU A 114 13.24 -17.65 -9.05
N HIS A 115 12.00 -18.05 -8.74
CA HIS A 115 11.20 -18.88 -9.64
C HIS A 115 10.96 -18.20 -10.98
N ARG A 116 10.67 -16.89 -10.99
CA ARG A 116 10.49 -16.13 -12.24
C ARG A 116 11.78 -16.12 -13.06
N ALA A 117 12.92 -15.80 -12.45
CA ALA A 117 14.21 -15.78 -13.14
C ALA A 117 14.61 -17.17 -13.70
N ARG A 118 14.24 -18.25 -13.02
CA ARG A 118 14.45 -19.61 -13.52
C ARG A 118 13.56 -19.94 -14.71
N ALA A 119 12.29 -19.51 -14.68
CA ALA A 119 11.36 -19.69 -15.79
C ALA A 119 11.84 -18.94 -17.05
N GLU A 120 12.26 -17.68 -16.90
CA GLU A 120 12.81 -16.87 -18.00
C GLU A 120 14.06 -17.52 -18.62
N LYS A 121 14.96 -18.07 -17.79
CA LYS A 121 16.13 -18.81 -18.29
C LYS A 121 15.76 -20.08 -19.04
N MET A 122 14.70 -20.78 -18.61
CA MET A 122 14.23 -21.97 -19.31
C MET A 122 13.64 -21.60 -20.67
N GLU A 123 12.83 -20.55 -20.73
CA GLU A 123 12.26 -20.03 -21.98
C GLU A 123 13.35 -19.64 -22.98
N GLN A 124 14.39 -18.94 -22.53
CA GLN A 124 15.55 -18.60 -23.37
C GLN A 124 16.23 -19.87 -23.90
N LEU A 125 16.46 -20.87 -23.05
CA LEU A 125 17.07 -22.13 -23.47
C LEU A 125 16.22 -22.86 -24.51
N GLU A 126 14.90 -22.90 -24.33
CA GLU A 126 13.97 -23.49 -25.30
C GLU A 126 14.03 -22.76 -26.66
N GLU A 127 14.12 -21.44 -26.65
CA GLU A 127 14.27 -20.64 -27.87
C GLU A 127 15.60 -20.94 -28.59
N PHE A 128 16.71 -21.00 -27.85
CA PHE A 128 18.03 -21.38 -28.39
C PHE A 128 18.02 -22.78 -29.02
N LEU A 129 17.34 -23.75 -28.39
CA LEU A 129 17.26 -25.12 -28.91
C LEU A 129 16.34 -25.23 -30.14
N LYS A 130 15.33 -24.36 -30.25
CA LYS A 130 14.39 -24.35 -31.38
C LYS A 130 14.98 -23.72 -32.63
N HIS A 131 15.93 -22.80 -32.46
CA HIS A 131 16.68 -22.17 -33.54
C HIS A 131 18.18 -22.43 -33.38
N PRO A 132 18.65 -23.67 -33.58
CA PRO A 132 20.08 -23.95 -33.52
C PRO A 132 20.77 -23.13 -34.63
N VAL A 133 21.64 -22.22 -34.22
CA VAL A 133 22.54 -21.52 -35.16
C VAL A 133 23.37 -22.60 -35.85
N ALA A 134 23.14 -22.77 -37.15
CA ALA A 134 23.88 -23.66 -38.03
C ALA A 134 25.22 -23.04 -38.45
#